data_AF-A0A534MS09-F1
#
_entry.id   AF-A0A534MS09-F1
#
_cell.length_a   1.000
_cell.length_b   1.000
_cell.length_c   1.000
_cell.angle_alpha   90.00
_cell.angle_beta   90.00
_cell.angle_gamma   90.00
#
_symmetry.space_group_name_H-M   'P 1'
#
loop_
_entity.id
_entity.type
_entity.pdbx_description
1 polymer ?
#
loop_
_entity_poly.entity_id
_entity_poly.type
_entity_poly.pdbx_seq_one_letter_code
_entity_poly.pdbx_strand_id
1 'polypeptide(L)'
;MHGKHASGMERRSETGERGLRRASAWAGIVAPILFVALVAVESLLRPGYSQIADWVSYLGYGPNAALQDLNFLLFGSLSIVVAIGLGAAL
;
A
#
# COMPACT_ATOMS: atom_id res chain seq x y z
N MET A 1 41.33 6.29 18.71
CA MET A 1 39.93 6.77 18.83
C MET A 1 39.05 6.48 17.59
N HIS A 2 39.43 5.57 16.69
CA HIS A 2 38.76 5.37 15.38
C HIS A 2 37.56 4.38 15.35
N GLY A 3 37.21 3.70 16.44
CA GLY A 3 36.20 2.62 16.43
C GLY A 3 34.74 3.03 16.73
N LYS A 4 34.50 4.18 17.39
CA LYS A 4 33.14 4.55 17.82
C LYS A 4 32.24 5.07 16.69
N HIS A 5 32.82 5.67 15.64
CA HIS A 5 32.07 6.23 14.52
C HIS A 5 31.54 5.15 13.55
N ALA A 6 32.33 4.10 13.27
CA ALA A 6 31.92 3.00 12.39
C ALA A 6 30.73 2.21 12.97
N SER A 7 30.78 1.87 14.26
CA SER A 7 29.71 1.15 14.98
C SER A 7 28.38 1.92 15.02
N GLY A 8 28.42 3.25 14.98
CA GLY A 8 27.20 4.08 14.94
C GLY A 8 26.50 4.08 13.59
N MET A 9 27.26 3.93 12.50
CA MET A 9 26.72 3.93 11.13
C MET A 9 26.08 2.58 10.78
N GLU A 10 26.75 1.47 11.14
CA GLU A 10 26.22 0.10 10.95
C GLU A 10 24.93 -0.14 11.75
N ARG A 11 24.84 0.35 12.99
CA ARG A 11 23.58 0.25 13.76
C ARG A 11 22.42 1.03 13.14
N ARG A 12 22.71 2.13 12.46
CA ARG A 12 21.68 2.99 11.84
C ARG A 12 21.14 2.34 10.55
N SER A 13 21.98 1.68 9.76
CA SER A 13 21.56 0.93 8.58
C SER A 13 20.72 -0.29 8.96
N GLU A 14 21.17 -1.11 9.92
CA GLU A 14 20.39 -2.27 10.39
C GLU A 14 19.01 -1.89 10.93
N THR A 15 18.91 -0.75 11.62
CA THR A 15 17.63 -0.26 12.13
C THR A 15 16.71 0.16 10.98
N GLY A 16 17.27 0.82 9.97
CA GLY A 16 16.55 1.22 8.76
C GLY A 16 16.01 0.02 7.97
N GLU A 17 16.83 -1.03 7.79
CA GLU A 17 16.43 -2.26 7.09
C GLU A 17 15.34 -3.03 7.83
N ARG A 18 15.45 -3.15 9.16
CA ARG A 18 14.39 -3.75 9.99
C ARG A 18 13.10 -2.95 9.92
N GLY A 19 13.20 -1.62 9.92
CA GLY A 19 12.07 -0.71 9.74
C GLY A 19 11.39 -0.91 8.39
N LEU A 20 12.17 -0.93 7.30
CA LEU A 20 11.69 -1.15 5.95
C LEU A 20 11.02 -2.52 5.81
N ARG A 21 11.65 -3.61 6.27
CA ARG A 21 11.05 -4.95 6.23
C ARG A 21 9.68 -5.00 6.93
N ARG A 22 9.58 -4.38 8.11
CA ARG A 22 8.31 -4.30 8.85
C ARG A 22 7.27 -3.47 8.11
N ALA A 23 7.67 -2.30 7.60
CA ALA A 23 6.78 -1.43 6.84
C ALA A 23 6.24 -2.13 5.59
N SER A 24 7.10 -2.79 4.82
CA SER A 24 6.71 -3.54 3.63
C SER A 24 5.82 -4.74 3.94
N ALA A 25 6.10 -5.49 5.01
CA ALA A 25 5.22 -6.59 5.43
C ALA A 25 3.82 -6.09 5.81
N TRP A 26 3.72 -5.01 6.60
CA TRP A 26 2.44 -4.41 6.94
C TRP A 26 1.74 -3.80 5.73
N ALA A 27 2.46 -3.13 4.83
CA ALA A 27 1.90 -2.58 3.60
C ALA A 27 1.24 -3.68 2.75
N GLY A 28 1.87 -4.86 2.64
CA GLY A 28 1.32 -6.00 1.90
C GLY A 28 0.07 -6.61 2.51
N ILE A 29 -0.12 -6.51 3.83
CA ILE A 29 -1.33 -6.95 4.51
C ILE A 29 -2.43 -5.88 4.41
N VAL A 30 -2.08 -4.63 4.68
CA VAL A 30 -3.05 -3.52 4.81
C VAL A 30 -3.60 -3.11 3.45
N ALA A 31 -2.78 -3.07 2.40
CA ALA A 31 -3.19 -2.62 1.07
C ALA A 31 -4.40 -3.40 0.51
N PRO A 32 -4.38 -4.74 0.38
CA PRO A 32 -5.52 -5.48 -0.17
C PRO A 32 -6.77 -5.37 0.70
N ILE A 33 -6.62 -5.31 2.04
CA ILE A 33 -7.75 -5.18 2.96
C ILE A 33 -8.43 -3.82 2.76
N LEU A 34 -7.67 -2.73 2.76
CA LEU A 34 -8.21 -1.39 2.53
C LEU A 34 -8.84 -1.27 1.16
N PHE A 35 -8.20 -1.82 0.13
CA PHE A 35 -8.70 -1.76 -1.24
C PHE A 35 -10.07 -2.42 -1.37
N VAL A 36 -10.21 -3.66 -0.88
CA VAL A 36 -11.48 -4.40 -0.92
C VAL A 36 -12.55 -3.73 -0.07
N ALA A 37 -12.19 -3.21 1.11
CA ALA A 37 -13.13 -2.53 1.99
C ALA A 37 -13.70 -1.26 1.34
N LEU A 38 -12.84 -0.45 0.71
CA LEU A 38 -13.27 0.77 0.02
C LEU A 38 -14.12 0.43 -1.21
N VAL A 39 -13.70 -0.52 -2.04
CA VAL A 39 -14.52 -0.97 -3.18
C VAL A 39 -15.89 -1.44 -2.71
N ALA A 40 -15.99 -2.22 -1.62
CA ALA A 40 -17.28 -2.67 -1.10
C ALA A 40 -18.18 -1.50 -0.67
N VAL A 41 -17.62 -0.49 0.01
CA VAL A 41 -18.34 0.73 0.36
C VAL A 41 -18.80 1.48 -0.89
N GLU A 42 -17.93 1.64 -1.87
CA GLU A 42 -18.22 2.36 -3.11
C GLU A 42 -19.30 1.67 -3.95
N SER A 43 -19.26 0.33 -4.02
CA SER A 43 -20.31 -0.48 -4.67
C SER A 43 -21.67 -0.27 -4.01
N LEU A 44 -21.74 -0.19 -2.68
CA LEU A 44 -22.98 0.10 -1.96
C LEU A 44 -23.49 1.53 -2.23
N LEU A 45 -22.58 2.48 -2.48
CA LEU A 45 -22.91 3.87 -2.79
C LEU A 45 -23.24 4.11 -4.27
N ARG A 46 -23.13 3.10 -5.14
CA ARG A 46 -23.33 3.20 -6.59
C ARG A 46 -24.58 2.41 -7.02
N PRO A 47 -25.75 3.06 -7.13
CA PRO A 47 -26.94 2.39 -7.63
C PRO A 47 -26.71 1.75 -9.01
N GLY A 48 -27.08 0.49 -9.16
CA GLY A 48 -26.97 -0.26 -10.41
C GLY A 48 -25.59 -0.87 -10.69
N TYR A 49 -24.58 -0.63 -9.84
CA TYR A 49 -23.29 -1.28 -9.97
C TYR A 49 -23.33 -2.73 -9.49
N SER A 50 -22.75 -3.63 -10.28
CA SER A 50 -22.65 -5.06 -10.00
C SER A 50 -21.19 -5.47 -9.82
N GLN A 51 -20.86 -6.01 -8.65
CA GLN A 51 -19.51 -6.55 -8.37
C GLN A 51 -19.12 -7.72 -9.30
N ILE A 52 -20.09 -8.36 -9.94
CA ILE A 52 -19.90 -9.54 -10.80
C ILE A 52 -19.83 -9.12 -12.27
N ALA A 53 -20.65 -8.15 -12.69
CA ALA A 53 -20.79 -7.79 -14.09
C ALA A 53 -19.97 -6.56 -14.48
N ASP A 54 -19.67 -5.66 -13.53
CA ASP A 54 -18.97 -4.41 -13.79
C ASP A 54 -17.51 -4.46 -13.33
N TRP A 55 -16.68 -3.64 -13.98
CA TRP A 55 -15.27 -3.49 -13.64
C TRP A 55 -15.11 -2.62 -12.38
N VAL A 56 -14.24 -3.02 -11.45
CA VAL A 56 -13.91 -2.20 -10.26
C VAL A 56 -13.43 -0.79 -10.64
N SER A 57 -12.67 -0.66 -11.73
CA SER A 57 -12.22 0.65 -12.23
C SER A 57 -13.36 1.55 -12.70
N TYR A 58 -14.55 1.02 -12.97
CA TYR A 58 -15.72 1.82 -13.32
C TYR A 58 -16.18 2.71 -12.15
N LEU A 59 -15.92 2.31 -10.90
CA LEU A 59 -16.19 3.14 -9.72
C LEU A 59 -15.35 4.43 -9.70
N GLY A 60 -14.26 4.49 -10.48
CA GLY A 60 -13.45 5.69 -10.72
C GLY A 60 -14.05 6.66 -11.75
N TYR A 61 -15.30 6.46 -12.15
CA TYR A 61 -16.01 7.37 -13.06
C TYR A 61 -17.36 7.78 -12.47
N GLY A 62 -17.79 9.00 -12.82
CA GLY A 62 -19.09 9.52 -12.40
C GLY A 62 -19.10 10.01 -10.94
N PRO A 63 -20.26 9.95 -10.25
CA PRO A 63 -20.35 10.48 -8.90
C PRO A 63 -19.46 9.69 -7.95
N ASN A 64 -18.83 10.37 -7.00
CA ASN A 64 -17.89 9.79 -6.01
C ASN A 64 -16.64 9.11 -6.60
N ALA A 65 -16.31 9.32 -7.88
CA ALA A 65 -15.10 8.78 -8.53
C ALA A 65 -13.80 9.04 -7.74
N ALA A 66 -13.74 10.17 -7.05
CA ALA A 66 -12.62 10.54 -6.19
C ALA A 66 -12.30 9.48 -5.11
N LEU A 67 -13.30 8.73 -4.62
CA LEU A 67 -13.07 7.67 -3.64
C LEU A 67 -12.22 6.53 -4.25
N GLN A 68 -12.57 6.08 -5.45
CA GLN A 68 -11.87 5.00 -6.13
C GLN A 68 -10.48 5.46 -6.62
N ASP A 69 -10.36 6.71 -7.05
CA ASP A 69 -9.06 7.32 -7.40
C ASP A 69 -8.12 7.36 -6.19
N LEU A 70 -8.62 7.80 -5.03
CA LEU A 70 -7.87 7.77 -3.78
C LEU A 70 -7.53 6.33 -3.36
N ASN A 71 -8.46 5.39 -3.56
CA ASN A 71 -8.25 3.98 -3.28
C ASN A 71 -7.10 3.39 -4.14
N PHE A 72 -7.08 3.69 -5.45
CA PHE A 72 -5.98 3.30 -6.34
C PHE A 72 -4.65 3.95 -5.94
N LEU A 73 -4.66 5.23 -5.58
CA LEU A 73 -3.45 5.93 -5.14
C LEU A 73 -2.87 5.31 -3.87
N LEU A 74 -3.71 5.01 -2.88
CA LEU A 74 -3.31 4.37 -1.63
C LEU A 74 -2.79 2.94 -1.86
N PHE A 75 -3.55 2.13 -2.61
CA PHE A 75 -3.16 0.75 -2.93
C PHE A 75 -1.85 0.70 -3.72
N GLY A 76 -1.70 1.55 -4.73
CA GLY A 76 -0.49 1.66 -5.54
C GLY A 76 0.72 2.11 -4.71
N SER A 77 0.55 3.11 -3.85
CA SER A 77 1.62 3.60 -2.96
C SER A 77 2.10 2.52 -2.01
N LEU A 78 1.18 1.79 -1.37
CA LEU A 78 1.53 0.68 -0.48
C LEU A 78 2.18 -0.48 -1.25
N SER A 79 1.73 -0.77 -2.47
CA SER A 79 2.33 -1.79 -3.34
C SER A 79 3.78 -1.44 -3.70
N ILE A 80 4.10 -0.15 -3.91
CA ILE A 80 5.48 0.30 -4.11
C ILE A 80 6.33 0.04 -2.86
N VAL A 81 5.80 0.30 -1.66
CA VAL A 81 6.51 0.00 -0.39
C VAL A 81 6.79 -1.49 -0.26
N VAL A 82 5.83 -2.35 -0.65
CA VAL A 82 6.03 -3.81 -0.70
C VAL A 82 7.14 -4.17 -1.67
N ALA A 83 7.10 -3.64 -2.90
CA ALA A 83 8.08 -3.93 -3.94
C ALA A 83 9.51 -3.51 -3.53
N ILE A 84 9.67 -2.34 -2.90
CA ILE A 84 10.95 -1.87 -2.37
C ILE A 84 11.47 -2.84 -1.29
N GLY A 85 10.63 -3.25 -0.34
CA GLY A 85 11.05 -4.16 0.72
C GLY A 85 11.36 -5.57 0.23
N LEU A 86 10.63 -6.06 -0.78
CA LEU A 86 10.91 -7.35 -1.40
C LEU A 86 12.20 -7.29 -2.22
N GLY A 87 12.40 -6.23 -3.01
CA GLY A 87 13.63 -6.03 -3.78
C GLY A 87 14.88 -5.86 -2.92
N ALA A 88 14.75 -5.33 -1.70
CA ALA A 88 15.84 -5.27 -0.73
C ALA A 88 16.12 -6.60 -0.02
N ALA A 89 15.23 -7.60 -0.15
CA ALA A 89 15.31 -8.88 0.54
C ALA A 89 15.64 -10.09 -0.35
N LEU A 90 15.59 -9.91 -1.68
CA LEU A 90 15.97 -10.90 -2.70
C LEU A 90 17.39 -10.64 -3.19
#